data_AF-A0A497HZ43-F1
#
_entry.id   AF-A0A497HZ43-F1
#
_cell.length_a   1.000
_cell.length_b   1.000
_cell.length_c   1.000
_cell.angle_alpha   90.00
_cell.angle_beta   90.00
_cell.angle_gamma   90.00
#
_symmetry.space_group_name_H-M   'P 1'
#
loop_
_entity.id
_entity.type
_entity.pdbx_description
1 polymer ?
#
loop_
_entity_poly.entity_id
_entity_poly.type
_entity_poly.pdbx_seq_one_letter_code
_entity_poly.pdbx_strand_id
1 'polypeptide(L)' 'DVRCDGIEASGLDENLNLIVDRQPVFYKIGKSTPELIVEKLYKKSENTERKLFGRILKRLKE' A
#
# COMPACT_ATOMS: atom_id res chain seq x y z
N ASP A 1 18.27 -1.88 -22.88
CA ASP A 1 17.68 -1.11 -21.77
C ASP A 1 16.16 -1.14 -21.95
N VAL A 2 15.40 -1.43 -20.90
CA VAL A 2 13.93 -1.54 -20.96
C VAL A 2 13.34 -0.39 -20.16
N ARG A 3 12.54 0.44 -20.82
CA ARG A 3 11.85 1.56 -20.17
C ARG A 3 10.96 1.03 -19.04
N CYS A 4 11.15 1.57 -17.85
CA CYS A 4 10.34 1.28 -16.66
C CYS A 4 9.74 2.58 -16.14
N ASP A 5 8.41 2.66 -16.16
CA ASP A 5 7.67 3.81 -15.64
C ASP A 5 6.78 3.35 -14.49
N GLY A 6 6.88 4.04 -13.37
CA GLY A 6 6.35 3.58 -12.10
C GLY A 6 5.10 4.35 -11.71
N ILE A 7 4.13 3.63 -11.14
CA ILE A 7 2.99 4.21 -10.45
C ILE A 7 3.06 3.74 -8.99
N GLU A 8 2.79 4.65 -8.06
CA GLU A 8 2.81 4.38 -6.62
C GLU A 8 1.57 5.00 -5.98
N ALA A 9 1.05 4.35 -4.93
CA ALA A 9 0.02 4.94 -4.10
C ALA A 9 0.64 5.89 -3.07
N SER A 10 -0.03 7.01 -2.80
CA SER A 10 0.39 7.98 -1.80
C SER A 10 -0.24 7.73 -0.42
N GLY A 11 -1.34 6.98 -0.38
CA GLY A 11 -2.04 6.69 0.88
C GLY A 11 -3.39 6.02 0.68
N LEU A 12 -4.19 6.06 1.74
CA LEU A 12 -5.59 5.62 1.74
C LEU A 12 -6.52 6.82 1.95
N ASP A 13 -7.64 6.87 1.24
CA ASP A 13 -8.71 7.83 1.49
C ASP A 13 -9.56 7.41 2.70
N GLU A 14 -10.56 8.23 3.02
CA GLU A 14 -11.51 8.00 4.13
C GLU A 14 -12.29 6.69 4.00
N ASN A 15 -12.47 6.19 2.78
CA ASN A 15 -13.17 4.95 2.46
C ASN A 15 -12.21 3.75 2.35
N LEU A 16 -10.93 3.94 2.68
CA LEU A 16 -9.85 2.94 2.57
C LEU A 16 -9.59 2.49 1.13
N ASN A 17 -9.77 3.39 0.15
CA ASN A 17 -9.30 3.21 -1.22
C ASN A 17 -7.90 3.80 -1.39
N LEU A 18 -7.13 3.26 -2.33
CA LEU A 18 -5.80 3.77 -2.63
C LEU A 18 -5.91 5.15 -3.31
N ILE A 19 -5.16 6.11 -2.80
CA ILE A 19 -4.93 7.40 -3.44
C ILE A 19 -3.75 7.18 -4.41
N VAL A 20 -4.01 7.26 -5.71
CA VAL A 20 -3.04 6.98 -6.76
C VAL A 20 -3.11 8.05 -7.83
N ASP A 21 -1.97 8.68 -8.13
CA ASP A 21 -1.83 9.42 -9.38
C ASP A 21 -1.60 8.42 -10.52
N ARG A 22 -2.51 8.42 -11.49
CA ARG A 22 -2.47 7.46 -12.61
C ARG A 22 -1.57 7.92 -13.74
N GLN A 23 -0.83 9.02 -13.58
CA GLN A 23 0.28 9.39 -14.45
C GLN A 23 1.55 8.61 -14.04
N PRO A 24 2.05 7.67 -14.88
CA PRO A 24 3.31 6.98 -14.59
C PRO A 24 4.47 7.98 -14.55
N VAL A 25 5.34 7.83 -13.55
CA VAL A 25 6.59 8.59 -13.46
C VAL A 25 7.64 7.89 -14.32
N PHE A 26 8.14 8.61 -15.33
CA PHE A 26 9.12 8.04 -16.26
C PHE A 26 10.42 7.65 -15.56
N TYR A 27 10.98 6.51 -15.97
CA TYR A 27 12.25 5.97 -15.47
C TYR A 27 12.28 5.70 -13.95
N LYS A 28 11.11 5.62 -13.31
CA LYS A 28 10.97 5.26 -11.90
C LYS A 28 10.43 3.83 -11.80
N ILE A 29 11.05 3.00 -10.98
CA ILE A 29 10.48 1.69 -10.65
C ILE A 29 9.32 1.91 -9.69
N GLY A 30 8.13 1.44 -10.06
CA GLY A 30 6.96 1.49 -9.19
C GLY A 30 7.10 0.58 -7.98
N LYS A 31 6.58 1.02 -6.84
CA LYS A 31 6.47 0.24 -5.61
C LYS A 31 5.03 -0.21 -5.40
N SER A 32 4.87 -1.44 -4.93
CA SER A 32 3.55 -2.02 -4.66
C SER A 32 2.87 -1.48 -3.39
N THR A 33 3.59 -0.72 -2.56
CA THR A 33 3.09 -0.12 -1.31
C THR A 33 2.24 -1.10 -0.47
N PRO A 34 2.75 -2.31 -0.17
CA PRO A 34 1.98 -3.37 0.50
C PRO A 34 1.46 -2.93 1.88
N GLU A 35 2.16 -2.02 2.54
CA GLU A 35 1.77 -1.42 3.81
C GLU A 35 0.37 -0.79 3.75
N LEU A 36 -0.02 -0.16 2.63
CA LEU A 36 -1.35 0.44 2.48
C LEU A 36 -2.45 -0.63 2.35
N ILE A 37 -2.15 -1.75 1.69
CA ILE A 37 -3.08 -2.88 1.60
C ILE A 37 -3.26 -3.53 2.97
N VAL A 38 -2.16 -3.78 3.68
CA VAL A 38 -2.23 -4.37 5.02
C VAL A 38 -2.90 -3.42 6.01
N GLU A 39 -2.70 -2.11 5.88
CA GLU A 39 -3.40 -1.11 6.68
C GLU A 39 -4.92 -1.12 6.42
N LYS A 40 -5.34 -1.25 5.16
CA LYS A 40 -6.75 -1.43 4.80
C LYS A 40 -7.34 -2.68 5.42
N LEU A 41 -6.65 -3.83 5.30
CA LEU A 41 -7.10 -5.09 5.90
C LEU A 41 -7.19 -4.99 7.42
N TYR A 42 -6.16 -4.41 8.06
CA TYR A 42 -6.15 -4.17 9.49
C TYR A 42 -7.37 -3.36 9.95
N LYS A 43 -7.66 -2.24 9.27
CA LYS A 43 -8.79 -1.37 9.60
C LYS A 43 -10.16 -2.07 9.41
N LYS A 44 -10.29 -2.95 8.42
CA LYS A 44 -11.51 -3.72 8.13
C LYS A 44 -11.69 -4.98 8.98
N SER A 45 -10.60 -5.50 9.54
CA SER A 45 -10.60 -6.76 10.29
C SER A 45 -10.92 -6.58 11.78
N GLU A 46 -11.35 -7.68 12.40
CA GLU A 46 -11.66 -7.77 13.83
C GLU A 46 -10.88 -8.92 14.51
N ASN A 47 -10.88 -8.91 15.85
CA ASN A 47 -10.36 -10.01 16.68
C ASN A 47 -8.95 -10.50 16.28
N THR A 48 -8.84 -11.76 15.85
CA THR A 48 -7.59 -12.45 15.56
C THR A 48 -6.91 -11.93 14.29
N GLU A 49 -7.70 -11.67 13.25
CA GLU A 49 -7.20 -11.13 11.99
C GLU A 49 -6.58 -9.74 12.19
N ARG A 50 -7.23 -8.90 13.00
CA ARG A 50 -6.71 -7.58 13.35
C ARG A 50 -5.35 -7.66 14.03
N LYS A 51 -5.16 -8.61 14.95
CA LYS A 51 -3.85 -8.83 15.60
C LYS A 51 -2.78 -9.30 14.60
N LEU A 52 -3.14 -10.18 13.67
CA LEU A 52 -2.24 -10.67 12.63
C LEU A 52 -1.81 -9.54 11.68
N PHE A 53 -2.76 -8.83 11.08
CA PHE A 53 -2.47 -7.71 10.18
C PHE A 53 -1.70 -6.60 10.88
N GLY A 54 -1.97 -6.32 12.17
CA GLY A 54 -1.20 -5.37 12.95
C GLY A 54 0.29 -5.75 13.08
N ARG A 55 0.58 -7.04 13.26
CA ARG A 55 1.98 -7.54 13.31
C ARG A 55 2.68 -7.42 11.96
N ILE A 56 2.00 -7.77 10.87
CA ILE A 56 2.53 -7.66 9.51
C ILE A 56 2.78 -6.19 9.17
N LEU A 57 1.81 -5.32 9.46
CA LEU A 57 1.91 -3.88 9.20
C LEU A 57 3.09 -3.25 9.93
N LYS A 58 3.31 -3.65 11.19
CA LYS A 58 4.46 -3.20 11.97
C LYS A 58 5.78 -3.57 11.27
N ARG A 59 5.92 -4.81 10.80
CA ARG A 59 7.15 -5.27 10.13
C ARG A 59 7.37 -4.66 8.74
N LEU A 60 6.32 -4.18 8.08
CA LEU A 60 6.43 -3.46 6.79
C LEU A 60 6.84 -1.99 6.95
N LYS A 61 6.60 -1.40 8.13
CA LYS A 61 6.93 0.00 8.45
C LYS A 61 8.26 0.16 9.20
N GLU A 62 8.86 -0.96 9.63
CA GLU A 62 10.23 -1.06 10.18
C GLU A 62 11.26 -1.09 9.04
#